data_AF-A0A3C1RD03-F1
#
_entry.id   AF-A0A3C1RD03-F1
#
_cell.length_a   1.000
_cell.length_b   1.000
_cell.length_c   1.000
_cell.angle_alpha   90.00
_cell.angle_beta   90.00
_cell.angle_gamma   90.00
#
_symmetry.space_group_name_H-M   'P 1'
#
loop_
_entity.id
_entity.type
_entity.pdbx_description
1 polymer ?
#
loop_
_entity_poly.entity_id
_entity_poly.type
_entity_poly.pdbx_seq_one_letter_code
_entity_poly.pdbx_strand_id
1 'polypeptide(L)' 'TIGYIKSDGTIQNKSGSTVGYVKKDGTVENSSHSTIGYIKDNGTVENGSHSTIGYASGIKKEWAAVAFFFFKLN' A
#
# COMPACT_ATOMS: atom_id res chain seq x y z
N THR A 1 -9.33 -14.52 6.53
CA THR A 1 -9.01 -13.27 5.82
C THR A 1 -8.28 -12.32 6.75
N ILE A 2 -7.14 -11.76 6.32
CA ILE A 2 -6.34 -10.83 7.16
C ILE A 2 -6.88 -9.39 7.05
N GLY A 3 -7.47 -9.06 5.90
CA GLY A 3 -8.09 -7.78 5.62
C GLY A 3 -8.78 -7.77 4.26
N TYR A 4 -9.32 -6.61 3.88
CA TYR A 4 -10.03 -6.39 2.62
C TYR A 4 -9.42 -5.21 1.88
N ILE A 5 -9.31 -5.33 0.56
CA ILE A 5 -8.98 -4.23 -0.34
C ILE A 5 -10.26 -3.88 -1.09
N LYS A 6 -10.76 -2.65 -0.91
CA LYS A 6 -11.91 -2.15 -1.66
C LYS A 6 -11.50 -1.73 -3.07
N SER A 7 -12.46 -1.68 -3.97
CA SER A 7 -12.25 -1.25 -5.37
C SER A 7 -11.78 0.21 -5.50
N ASP A 8 -11.99 1.03 -4.46
CA ASP A 8 -11.53 2.42 -4.37
C ASP A 8 -10.09 2.57 -3.84
N GLY A 9 -9.41 1.47 -3.52
CA GLY A 9 -8.06 1.48 -2.97
C GLY A 9 -7.99 1.58 -1.44
N THR A 10 -9.12 1.59 -0.73
CA THR A 10 -9.15 1.51 0.74
C THR A 10 -8.72 0.13 1.22
N ILE A 11 -7.78 0.08 2.16
CA ILE A 11 -7.33 -1.16 2.79
C ILE A 11 -7.87 -1.20 4.22
N GLN A 12 -8.54 -2.30 4.56
CA GLN A 12 -9.13 -2.53 5.87
C GLN A 12 -8.58 -3.81 6.50
N ASN A 13 -8.47 -3.82 7.83
CA ASN A 13 -8.17 -5.05 8.57
C ASN A 13 -9.41 -5.97 8.66
N LYS A 14 -9.24 -7.15 9.24
CA LYS A 14 -10.34 -8.12 9.45
C LYS A 14 -11.54 -7.58 10.22
N SER A 15 -11.33 -6.58 11.08
CA SER A 15 -12.37 -5.94 11.91
C SER A 15 -13.10 -4.81 11.17
N GLY A 16 -12.74 -4.53 9.92
CA GLY A 16 -13.34 -3.48 9.09
C GLY A 16 -12.77 -2.09 9.34
N SER A 17 -11.77 -1.93 10.21
CA SER A 17 -11.09 -0.65 10.41
C SER A 17 -10.13 -0.38 9.26
N THR A 18 -10.15 0.86 8.74
CA THR A 18 -9.22 1.29 7.69
C THR A 18 -7.81 1.42 8.23
N VAL A 19 -6.85 0.83 7.53
CA VAL A 19 -5.41 0.92 7.86
C VAL A 19 -4.64 1.84 6.91
N GLY A 20 -5.17 2.07 5.71
CA GLY A 20 -4.58 2.98 4.75
C GLY A 20 -5.28 2.95 3.39
N TYR A 21 -4.68 3.66 2.45
CA TYR A 21 -5.22 3.90 1.11
C TYR A 21 -4.12 3.77 0.07
N VAL A 22 -4.51 3.32 -1.13
CA VAL A 22 -3.64 3.30 -2.31
C VAL A 22 -4.34 4.07 -3.41
N LYS A 23 -3.73 5.18 -3.84
CA LYS A 23 -4.24 5.98 -4.94
C LYS A 23 -3.86 5.34 -6.28
N LYS A 24 -4.62 5.68 -7.33
CA LYS A 24 -4.38 5.20 -8.70
C LYS A 24 -2.97 5.55 -9.22
N ASP A 25 -2.45 6.72 -8.82
CA ASP A 25 -1.10 7.16 -9.15
C ASP A 25 0.01 6.33 -8.44
N GLY A 26 -0.37 5.52 -7.44
CA GLY A 26 0.54 4.68 -6.66
C GLY A 26 1.01 5.30 -5.35
N THR A 27 0.50 6.47 -4.98
CA THR A 27 0.70 7.03 -3.64
C THR A 27 0.04 6.12 -2.59
N VAL A 28 0.80 5.78 -1.54
CA VAL A 28 0.32 4.98 -0.41
C VAL A 28 0.21 5.88 0.82
N GLU A 29 -0.97 5.90 1.43
CA GLU A 29 -1.27 6.70 2.62
C GLU A 29 -1.65 5.80 3.80
N ASN A 30 -1.32 6.24 5.02
CA ASN A 30 -1.85 5.62 6.24
C ASN A 30 -3.32 6.03 6.49
N SER A 31 -3.94 5.50 7.55
CA SER A 31 -5.32 5.83 7.95
C SER A 31 -5.56 7.31 8.27
N SER A 32 -4.49 8.09 8.50
CA SER A 32 -4.53 9.54 8.76
C SER A 32 -4.21 10.37 7.52
N HIS A 33 -4.23 9.77 6.32
CA HIS A 33 -3.92 10.43 5.04
C HIS A 33 -2.50 11.02 4.94
N SER A 34 -1.56 10.57 5.75
CA SER A 34 -0.15 10.89 5.55
C SER A 34 0.47 9.92 4.55
N THR A 35 1.20 10.44 3.57
CA THR A 35 1.95 9.61 2.61
C THR A 35 3.05 8.83 3.32
N ILE A 36 3.07 7.52 3.11
CA ILE A 36 4.08 6.61 3.68
C ILE A 36 4.96 5.96 2.61
N GLY A 37 4.57 6.05 1.33
CA GLY A 37 5.39 5.59 0.22
C GLY A 37 4.69 5.65 -1.14
N TYR A 38 5.35 5.08 -2.13
CA TYR A 38 4.95 5.13 -3.54
C TYR A 38 5.19 3.79 -4.22
N ILE A 39 4.31 3.42 -5.15
CA ILE A 39 4.43 2.23 -5.99
C ILE A 39 4.34 2.66 -7.45
N LYS A 40 5.47 2.61 -8.15
CA LYS A 40 5.59 3.02 -9.55
C LYS A 40 5.00 1.96 -10.49
N ASP A 41 4.64 2.38 -11.70
CA ASP A 41 4.04 1.50 -12.71
C ASP A 41 4.98 0.36 -13.16
N ASN A 42 6.29 0.56 -13.07
CA ASN A 42 7.29 -0.49 -13.33
C ASN A 42 7.45 -1.49 -12.17
N GLY A 43 6.75 -1.25 -11.05
CA GLY A 43 6.81 -2.07 -9.84
C GLY A 43 7.82 -1.61 -8.80
N THR A 44 8.60 -0.53 -9.01
CA THR A 44 9.48 0.00 -7.98
C THR A 44 8.66 0.51 -6.78
N VAL A 45 9.03 0.10 -5.57
CA VAL A 45 8.41 0.54 -4.32
C VAL A 45 9.37 1.45 -3.55
N GLU A 46 8.91 2.64 -3.22
CA GLU A 46 9.67 3.66 -2.48
C GLU A 46 8.99 4.00 -1.16
N ASN A 47 9.79 4.33 -0.14
CA ASN A 47 9.26 4.91 1.10
C ASN A 47 8.87 6.39 0.91
N GLY A 48 8.32 7.02 1.95
CA GLY A 48 7.95 8.44 1.94
C GLY A 48 9.11 9.43 1.72
N SER A 49 10.37 8.96 1.78
CA SER A 49 11.56 9.74 1.47
C SER A 49 12.16 9.41 0.08
N HIS A 50 11.39 8.75 -0.80
CA HIS A 50 11.80 8.33 -2.15
C HIS A 50 12.99 7.36 -2.22
N SER A 51 13.32 6.69 -1.11
CA SER A 51 14.30 5.60 -1.15
C SER A 51 13.60 4.31 -1.58
N THR A 52 14.21 3.57 -2.52
CA THR A 52 13.71 2.27 -2.94
C THR A 52 13.80 1.26 -1.80
N ILE A 53 12.68 0.61 -1.48
CA ILE A 53 12.58 -0.44 -0.46
C ILE A 53 12.26 -1.82 -1.06
N GLY A 54 11.97 -1.89 -2.36
CA GLY A 54 11.78 -3.15 -3.07
C GLY A 54 11.15 -3.00 -4.45
N TYR A 55 10.76 -4.14 -5.02
CA TYR A 55 10.20 -4.24 -6.36
C TYR A 55 9.05 -5.25 -6.40
N ALA A 56 7.97 -4.91 -7.08
CA ALA A 56 6.74 -5.69 -7.24
C ALA A 56 6.22 -5.57 -8.69
N SER A 57 7.05 -5.93 -9.67
CA SER A 57 6.71 -5.81 -11.09
C SER A 57 5.58 -6.77 -11.49
N GLY A 58 4.61 -6.28 -12.28
CA GLY A 58 3.44 -7.06 -12.70
C GLY A 58 2.40 -7.33 -11.60
N ILE A 59 2.59 -6.76 -10.40
CA ILE A 59 1.67 -6.88 -9.28
C ILE A 59 0.80 -5.62 -9.20
N LYS A 60 -0.49 -5.78 -8.87
CA LYS A 60 -1.35 -4.60 -8.67
C LYS A 60 -0.85 -3.79 -7.46
N LYS A 61 -0.94 -2.46 -7.56
CA LYS A 61 -0.40 -1.53 -6.56
C LYS A 61 -0.98 -1.79 -5.16
N GLU A 62 -2.24 -2.17 -5.05
CA GLU A 62 -2.89 -2.44 -3.78
C GLU A 62 -2.29 -3.66 -3.06
N TRP A 63 -1.95 -4.72 -3.81
CA TRP A 63 -1.32 -5.92 -3.26
C TRP A 63 0.13 -5.66 -2.85
N ALA A 64 0.87 -4.90 -3.65
CA ALA A 64 2.19 -4.43 -3.27
C ALA A 64 2.12 -3.55 -2.02
N ALA A 65 1.15 -2.65 -1.92
CA ALA A 65 1.00 -1.80 -0.75
C ALA A 65 0.75 -2.60 0.52
N VAL A 66 -0.12 -3.62 0.43
CA VAL A 66 -0.33 -4.56 1.54
C VAL A 66 1.01 -5.16 1.96
N ALA A 67 1.75 -5.81 1.05
CA ALA A 67 3.00 -6.49 1.38
C ALA A 67 4.09 -5.58 1.97
N PHE A 68 4.26 -4.36 1.45
CA PHE A 68 5.36 -3.47 1.82
C PHE A 68 5.06 -2.49 2.96
N PHE A 69 3.80 -2.07 3.12
CA PHE A 69 3.45 -0.99 4.07
C PHE A 69 2.48 -1.42 5.16
N PHE A 70 1.57 -2.36 4.89
CA PHE A 70 0.50 -2.72 5.83
C PHE A 70 0.64 -4.12 6.43
N PHE A 71 1.54 -4.95 5.88
CA PHE A 71 1.87 -6.26 6.40
C PHE A 71 3.22 -6.20 7.11
N LYS A 72 3.22 -5.87 8.40
CA LYS A 72 4.36 -6.21 9.25
C LYS A 72 4.17 -7.62 9.79
N LEU A 73 5.04 -8.54 9.39
CA LEU A 73 5.34 -9.72 10.18
C LEU A 73 5.96 -9.19 11.48
N ASN A 74 5.21 -9.25 12.58
CA ASN A 74 5.82 -9.20 13.90
C ASN A 74 6.54 -10.51 14.17
#